data_AF-A0A661B4B8-F1
#
_entry.id   AF-A0A661B4B8-F1
#
_cell.length_a   1.000
_cell.length_b   1.000
_cell.length_c   1.000
_cell.angle_alpha   90.00
_cell.angle_beta   90.00
_cell.angle_gamma   90.00
#
_symmetry.space_group_name_H-M   'P 1'
#
loop_
_entity.id
_entity.type
_entity.pdbx_description
1 polymer ?
#
loop_
_entity_poly.entity_id
_entity_poly.type
_entity_poly.pdbx_seq_one_letter_code
_entity_poly.pdbx_strand_id
1 'polypeptide(L)'
;MIFNRENKMKNRLIMHIFLSLALPFGLFAQLTSVQFFAYQIQCLDEPGAIDSIVDSRYDMVILEPTRTEAGMEDFDAAAMVAAIEASPGTALSNKITLAYIDIGQAEEWRYYWEPWWVPPTETEPGVPDFMVTIDPD
;
A
#
# COMPACT_ATOMS: atom_id res chain seq x y z
N MET A 1 29.21 -51.00 -19.68
CA MET A 1 29.34 -49.57 -19.31
C MET A 1 27.95 -49.07 -18.92
N ILE A 2 27.61 -49.14 -17.63
CA ILE A 2 26.28 -48.72 -17.12
C ILE A 2 26.49 -47.35 -16.48
N PHE A 3 26.04 -46.28 -17.13
CA PHE A 3 26.07 -44.94 -16.56
C PHE A 3 24.83 -44.73 -15.68
N ASN A 4 25.10 -44.50 -14.40
CA ASN A 4 24.17 -44.30 -13.31
C ASN A 4 23.32 -43.02 -13.52
N ARG A 5 22.02 -43.17 -13.78
CA ARG A 5 21.04 -42.09 -13.98
C ARG A 5 20.48 -41.51 -12.67
N GLU A 6 20.92 -41.97 -11.50
CA GLU A 6 20.27 -41.60 -10.23
C GLU A 6 20.78 -40.30 -9.58
N ASN A 7 21.98 -39.82 -9.93
CA ASN A 7 22.56 -38.65 -9.24
C ASN A 7 22.00 -37.29 -9.68
N LYS A 8 21.25 -37.21 -10.79
CA LYS A 8 20.76 -35.92 -11.31
C LYS A 8 19.43 -35.48 -10.69
N MET A 9 18.65 -36.40 -10.09
CA MET A 9 17.37 -36.06 -9.44
C MET A 9 17.52 -35.63 -7.97
N LYS A 10 18.53 -36.13 -7.25
CA LYS A 10 18.72 -35.79 -5.82
C LYS A 10 19.13 -34.32 -5.60
N ASN A 11 19.93 -33.74 -6.50
CA ASN A 11 20.33 -32.32 -6.39
C ASN A 11 19.24 -31.34 -6.82
N ARG A 12 18.21 -31.78 -7.55
CA ARG A 12 17.08 -30.90 -7.91
C ARG A 12 16.01 -30.88 -6.83
N LEU A 13 15.88 -31.93 -6.03
CA LEU A 13 14.86 -31.97 -4.96
C LEU A 13 15.25 -31.10 -3.75
N ILE A 14 16.55 -30.91 -3.48
CA ILE A 14 17.03 -30.09 -2.35
C ILE A 14 16.93 -28.59 -2.63
N MET A 15 17.01 -28.17 -3.90
CA MET A 15 16.95 -26.74 -4.26
C MET A 15 15.53 -26.16 -4.34
N HIS A 16 14.48 -27.01 -4.33
CA HIS A 16 13.08 -26.57 -4.39
C HIS A 16 12.38 -26.54 -3.02
N ILE A 17 13.06 -26.95 -1.94
CA ILE A 17 12.49 -26.93 -0.58
C ILE A 17 12.95 -25.70 0.23
N PHE A 18 14.02 -25.01 -0.19
CA PHE A 18 14.50 -23.79 0.50
C PHE A 18 13.90 -22.48 -0.01
N LEU A 19 13.23 -22.46 -1.17
CA LEU A 19 12.72 -21.22 -1.76
C LEU A 19 11.31 -20.84 -1.27
N SER A 20 10.61 -21.76 -0.61
CA SER A 20 9.21 -21.58 -0.20
C SER A 20 9.00 -21.15 1.25
N LEU A 21 10.07 -20.99 2.06
CA LEU A 21 9.98 -20.59 3.47
C LEU A 21 10.58 -19.20 3.80
N ALA A 22 11.12 -18.49 2.80
CA ALA A 22 11.78 -17.19 3.03
C ALA A 22 10.82 -15.99 2.99
N LEU A 23 9.66 -16.13 2.33
CA LEU A 23 8.72 -15.03 2.11
C LEU A 23 8.04 -14.50 3.40
N PRO A 24 7.65 -15.31 4.39
CA PRO A 24 7.03 -14.77 5.60
C PRO A 24 8.05 -14.24 6.62
N PHE A 25 9.35 -14.51 6.49
CA PHE A 25 10.35 -14.03 7.45
C PHE A 25 10.93 -12.65 7.09
N GLY A 26 11.09 -12.34 5.80
CA GLY A 26 11.69 -11.07 5.36
C GLY A 26 10.84 -9.84 5.72
N LEU A 27 9.55 -9.87 5.37
CA LEU A 27 8.63 -8.75 5.63
C LEU A 27 8.33 -8.57 7.13
N PHE A 28 8.18 -9.68 7.87
CA PHE A 28 7.92 -9.63 9.32
C PHE A 28 9.11 -9.03 10.07
N ALA A 29 10.35 -9.40 9.69
CA ALA A 29 11.56 -8.77 10.23
C ALA A 29 11.62 -7.27 9.89
N GLN A 30 11.23 -6.89 8.67
CA GLN A 30 11.23 -5.50 8.22
C GLN A 30 10.21 -4.64 8.99
N LEU A 31 8.98 -5.12 9.17
CA LEU A 31 7.95 -4.39 9.92
C LEU A 31 8.33 -4.21 11.40
N THR A 32 8.93 -5.21 12.03
CA THR A 32 9.42 -5.10 13.42
C THR A 32 10.59 -4.13 13.59
N SER A 33 11.23 -3.72 12.50
CA SER A 33 12.39 -2.82 12.51
C SER A 33 12.02 -1.35 12.25
N VAL A 34 10.76 -1.05 11.91
CA VAL A 34 10.26 0.33 11.72
C VAL A 34 10.44 1.12 13.01
N GLN A 35 11.13 2.27 12.93
CA GLN A 35 11.29 3.20 14.06
C GLN A 35 10.38 4.41 13.95
N PHE A 36 10.25 4.95 12.74
CA PHE A 36 9.44 6.13 12.48
C PHE A 36 8.49 5.87 11.32
N PHE A 37 7.23 6.30 11.49
CA PHE A 37 6.25 6.32 10.41
C PHE A 37 5.62 7.70 10.25
N ALA A 38 5.07 7.96 9.07
CA ALA A 38 4.30 9.16 8.78
C ALA A 38 2.96 8.83 8.14
N TYR A 39 2.02 9.75 8.31
CA TYR A 39 0.72 9.78 7.66
C TYR A 39 0.67 11.00 6.75
N GLN A 40 0.43 10.82 5.46
CA GLN A 40 0.20 11.91 4.51
C GLN A 40 -0.99 11.52 3.64
N ILE A 41 -2.18 11.92 4.08
CA ILE A 41 -3.44 11.56 3.42
C ILE A 41 -4.09 12.71 2.63
N GLN A 42 -3.33 13.76 2.36
CA GLN A 42 -3.78 14.94 1.63
C GLN A 42 -2.61 15.48 0.78
N CYS A 43 -2.92 16.19 -0.30
CA CYS A 43 -1.96 17.00 -1.05
C CYS A 43 -0.75 16.21 -1.61
N LEU A 44 -0.91 14.94 -1.99
CA LEU A 44 0.18 14.15 -2.60
C LEU A 44 0.44 14.52 -4.06
N ASP A 45 -0.50 15.20 -4.69
CA ASP A 45 -0.42 15.79 -6.02
C ASP A 45 0.33 17.14 -6.05
N GLU A 46 0.54 17.76 -4.89
CA GLU A 46 1.26 19.02 -4.81
C GLU A 46 2.73 18.87 -5.25
N PRO A 47 3.30 19.88 -5.94
CA PRO A 47 4.69 19.85 -6.36
C PRO A 47 5.66 19.61 -5.19
N GLY A 48 6.46 18.54 -5.28
CA GLY A 48 7.47 18.18 -4.28
C GLY A 48 6.95 17.40 -3.07
N ALA A 49 5.66 17.07 -3.01
CA ALA A 49 5.10 16.23 -1.94
C ALA A 49 5.78 14.84 -1.91
N ILE A 50 5.87 14.19 -3.06
CA ILE A 50 6.54 12.88 -3.21
C ILE A 50 8.04 12.99 -2.89
N ASP A 51 8.71 14.02 -3.41
CA ASP A 51 10.14 14.24 -3.15
C ASP A 51 10.43 14.40 -1.64
N SER A 52 9.58 15.15 -0.93
CA SER A 52 9.71 15.33 0.51
C SER A 52 9.57 14.01 1.29
N ILE A 53 8.71 13.10 0.81
CA ILE A 53 8.56 11.77 1.40
C ILE A 53 9.80 10.91 1.09
N VAL A 54 10.28 10.92 -0.15
CA VAL A 54 11.49 10.20 -0.58
C VAL A 54 12.71 10.63 0.24
N ASP A 55 12.90 11.94 0.43
CA ASP A 55 14.03 12.52 1.16
C ASP A 55 13.91 12.40 2.69
N SER A 56 12.71 12.06 3.19
CA SER A 56 12.46 11.89 4.62
C SER A 56 13.22 10.69 5.19
N ARG A 57 13.28 10.60 6.52
CA ARG A 57 13.86 9.44 7.23
C ARG A 57 12.82 8.50 7.83
N TYR A 58 11.55 8.62 7.45
CA TYR A 58 10.52 7.65 7.83
C TYR A 58 10.83 6.27 7.26
N ASP A 59 10.62 5.22 8.05
CA ASP A 59 10.76 3.83 7.63
C ASP A 59 9.50 3.31 6.94
N MET A 60 8.35 3.86 7.34
CA MET A 60 7.04 3.49 6.80
C MET A 60 6.21 4.74 6.56
N VAL A 61 5.46 4.77 5.47
CA VAL A 61 4.55 5.88 5.16
C VAL A 61 3.18 5.34 4.81
N ILE A 62 2.16 5.96 5.37
CA ILE A 62 0.76 5.68 5.05
C ILE A 62 0.26 6.86 4.23
N LEU A 63 -0.17 6.56 3.00
CA LEU A 63 -0.43 7.54 1.97
C LEU A 63 -1.85 7.43 1.46
N GLU A 64 -2.42 8.58 1.12
CA GLU A 64 -3.65 8.65 0.34
C GLU A 64 -3.46 7.98 -1.02
N PRO A 65 -4.33 7.02 -1.42
CA PRO A 65 -4.35 6.48 -2.77
C PRO A 65 -4.91 7.47 -3.80
N THR A 66 -4.33 8.68 -3.93
CA THR A 66 -4.82 9.85 -4.72
C THR A 66 -5.46 9.54 -6.07
N ARG A 67 -5.03 8.49 -6.77
CA ARG A 67 -5.70 7.98 -7.97
C ARG A 67 -7.20 7.69 -7.79
N THR A 68 -7.64 7.44 -6.55
CA THR A 68 -9.03 7.16 -6.22
C THR A 68 -9.85 8.42 -5.91
N GLU A 69 -9.24 9.60 -5.92
CA GLU A 69 -9.97 10.87 -5.91
C GLU A 69 -10.59 11.10 -7.30
N ALA A 70 -11.84 11.57 -7.33
CA ALA A 70 -12.54 11.85 -8.57
C ALA A 70 -11.81 12.94 -9.37
N GLY A 71 -11.50 12.65 -10.64
CA GLY A 71 -10.72 13.55 -11.51
C GLY A 71 -9.20 13.39 -11.42
N MET A 72 -8.71 12.50 -10.54
CA MET A 72 -7.27 12.21 -10.36
C MET A 72 -6.91 10.78 -10.83
N GLU A 73 -7.75 10.14 -11.63
CA GLU A 73 -7.59 8.75 -12.06
C GLU A 73 -6.32 8.49 -12.90
N ASP A 74 -5.70 9.55 -13.41
CA ASP A 74 -4.43 9.53 -14.13
C ASP A 74 -3.20 9.70 -13.23
N PHE A 75 -3.37 9.94 -11.93
CA PHE A 75 -2.26 10.04 -10.97
C PHE A 75 -1.41 8.77 -10.97
N ASP A 76 -0.10 8.94 -11.18
CA ASP A 76 0.85 7.83 -11.30
C ASP A 76 1.27 7.28 -9.93
N ALA A 77 0.32 6.62 -9.27
CA ALA A 77 0.54 5.96 -7.99
C ALA A 77 1.65 4.88 -8.07
N ALA A 78 1.84 4.24 -9.23
CA ALA A 78 2.88 3.22 -9.40
C ALA A 78 4.27 3.85 -9.35
N ALA A 79 4.49 4.97 -10.05
CA ALA A 79 5.74 5.71 -9.99
C ALA A 79 6.01 6.28 -8.58
N MET A 80 4.98 6.81 -7.92
CA MET A 80 5.08 7.28 -6.54
C MET A 80 5.55 6.15 -5.60
N VAL A 81 4.86 5.01 -5.60
CA VAL A 81 5.22 3.86 -4.75
C VAL A 81 6.64 3.39 -5.06
N ALA A 82 6.99 3.24 -6.34
CA ALA A 82 8.32 2.80 -6.75
C ALA A 82 9.43 3.75 -6.27
N ALA A 83 9.21 5.07 -6.35
CA ALA A 83 10.18 6.07 -5.88
C ALA A 83 10.38 5.99 -4.36
N ILE A 84 9.28 5.85 -3.62
CA ILE A 84 9.30 5.79 -2.15
C ILE A 84 9.94 4.49 -1.66
N GLU A 85 9.55 3.33 -2.21
CA GLU A 85 10.12 2.04 -1.80
C GLU A 85 11.59 1.89 -2.23
N ALA A 86 12.07 2.64 -3.23
CA ALA A 86 13.49 2.69 -3.58
C ALA A 86 14.34 3.55 -2.62
N SER A 87 13.71 4.33 -1.73
CA SER A 87 14.39 5.24 -0.82
C SER A 87 14.62 4.62 0.58
N PRO A 88 15.69 5.02 1.30
CA PRO A 88 15.98 4.48 2.62
C PRO A 88 15.21 5.19 3.74
N GLY A 89 14.93 4.45 4.81
CA GLY A 89 14.42 4.98 6.08
C GLY A 89 15.52 5.31 7.09
N THR A 90 15.16 5.32 8.37
CA THR A 90 16.11 5.40 9.48
C THR A 90 16.73 4.02 9.76
N ALA A 91 15.88 3.00 9.87
CA ALA A 91 16.23 1.61 10.16
C ALA A 91 16.13 0.69 8.93
N LEU A 92 15.36 1.07 7.91
CA LEU A 92 15.16 0.25 6.71
C LEU A 92 15.98 0.75 5.51
N SER A 93 16.48 -0.17 4.69
CA SER A 93 17.13 0.16 3.41
C SER A 93 16.14 0.65 2.36
N ASN A 94 14.87 0.25 2.51
CA ASN A 94 13.75 0.53 1.63
C ASN A 94 12.54 0.83 2.51
N LYS A 95 11.89 1.97 2.28
CA LYS A 95 10.66 2.32 3.00
C LYS A 95 9.55 1.30 2.72
N ILE A 96 8.61 1.18 3.65
CA ILE A 96 7.34 0.47 3.45
C ILE A 96 6.27 1.50 3.10
N THR A 97 5.50 1.28 2.05
CA THR A 97 4.36 2.12 1.69
C THR A 97 3.04 1.39 1.95
N LEU A 98 2.12 2.04 2.64
CA LEU A 98 0.76 1.55 2.87
C LEU A 98 -0.26 2.55 2.30
N ALA A 99 -1.34 2.05 1.72
CA ALA A 99 -2.46 2.90 1.31
C ALA A 99 -3.44 3.09 2.47
N TYR A 100 -3.86 4.33 2.71
CA TYR A 100 -5.01 4.63 3.53
C TYR A 100 -6.29 4.21 2.78
N ILE A 101 -7.22 3.56 3.48
CA ILE A 101 -8.54 3.21 2.96
C ILE A 101 -9.52 3.30 4.13
N ASP A 102 -10.54 4.14 3.99
CA ASP A 102 -11.72 4.05 4.85
C ASP A 102 -12.60 2.86 4.39
N ILE A 103 -12.92 1.97 5.33
CA ILE A 103 -13.79 0.81 5.11
C ILE A 103 -15.10 0.91 5.90
N GLY A 104 -15.21 1.91 6.78
CA GLY A 104 -16.40 2.19 7.57
C GLY A 104 -17.36 3.13 6.86
N GLN A 105 -16.84 4.00 5.97
CA GLN A 105 -17.61 5.04 5.29
C GLN A 105 -17.27 5.11 3.80
N ALA A 106 -18.23 5.60 3.03
CA ALA A 106 -18.04 5.94 1.63
C ALA A 106 -17.80 7.45 1.54
N GLU A 107 -16.77 7.84 0.81
CA GLU A 107 -16.29 9.22 0.69
C GLU A 107 -16.78 9.82 -0.65
N GLU A 108 -17.47 10.97 -0.61
CA GLU A 108 -18.17 11.50 -1.80
C GLU A 108 -17.26 12.04 -2.90
N TRP A 109 -16.00 12.30 -2.57
CA TRP A 109 -14.97 12.74 -3.51
C TRP A 109 -14.22 11.59 -4.20
N ARG A 110 -14.65 10.35 -4.04
CA ARG A 110 -14.00 9.18 -4.65
C ARG A 110 -14.53 8.86 -6.04
N TYR A 111 -13.67 8.28 -6.88
CA TYR A 111 -14.02 7.82 -8.23
C TYR A 111 -15.17 6.79 -8.26
N TYR A 112 -15.36 6.05 -7.17
CA TYR A 112 -16.43 5.05 -7.06
C TYR A 112 -17.78 5.66 -6.68
N TRP A 113 -17.83 6.93 -6.28
CA TRP A 113 -19.07 7.58 -5.87
C TRP A 113 -20.00 7.73 -7.07
N GLU A 114 -21.23 7.26 -6.93
CA GLU A 114 -22.20 7.31 -8.01
C GLU A 114 -23.07 8.57 -7.94
N PRO A 115 -23.46 9.17 -9.08
CA PRO A 115 -24.27 10.41 -9.09
C PRO A 115 -25.64 10.31 -8.41
N TRP A 116 -26.14 9.10 -8.18
CA TRP A 116 -27.42 8.86 -7.50
C TRP A 116 -27.28 8.57 -6.01
N TRP A 117 -26.04 8.50 -5.50
CA TRP A 117 -25.81 8.33 -4.06
C TRP A 117 -26.16 9.61 -3.31
N VAL A 118 -26.68 9.44 -2.11
CA VAL A 118 -27.06 10.53 -1.20
C VAL A 118 -26.33 10.30 0.12
N PRO A 119 -25.49 11.24 0.58
CA PRO A 119 -24.75 11.06 1.82
C PRO A 119 -25.70 11.03 3.03
N PRO A 120 -25.32 10.36 4.13
CA PRO A 120 -26.06 10.44 5.39
C PRO A 120 -26.12 11.87 5.93
N THR A 121 -27.11 12.12 6.78
CA THR A 121 -27.24 13.34 7.57
C THR A 121 -27.21 13.01 9.07
N GLU A 122 -27.29 14.01 9.94
CA GLU A 122 -27.27 13.77 11.40
C GLU A 122 -28.45 12.92 11.88
N THR A 123 -29.55 12.91 11.11
CA THR A 123 -30.81 12.30 11.50
C THR A 123 -31.28 11.18 10.58
N GLU A 124 -30.70 11.04 9.39
CA GLU A 124 -31.17 10.10 8.36
C GLU A 124 -29.99 9.39 7.69
N PRO A 125 -30.08 8.08 7.41
CA PRO A 125 -29.09 7.36 6.62
C PRO A 125 -29.05 7.86 5.18
N GLY A 126 -27.96 7.53 4.48
CA GLY A 126 -27.78 7.82 3.06
C GLY A 126 -28.47 6.81 2.14
N VAL A 127 -28.23 6.98 0.83
CA VAL A 127 -28.61 6.04 -0.22
C VAL A 127 -27.35 5.71 -1.03
N PRO A 128 -26.86 4.46 -1.07
CA PRO A 128 -27.53 3.23 -0.66
C PRO A 128 -27.59 3.00 0.85
N ASP A 129 -28.33 1.97 1.27
CA ASP A 129 -28.61 1.64 2.67
C ASP A 129 -27.37 1.27 3.51
N PHE A 130 -26.23 0.98 2.88
CA PHE A 130 -24.96 0.81 3.58
C PHE A 130 -24.34 2.13 4.09
N MET A 131 -24.86 3.29 3.68
CA MET A 131 -24.39 4.58 4.17
C MET A 131 -25.11 4.95 5.47
N VAL A 132 -24.51 4.59 6.60
CA VAL A 132 -25.17 4.64 7.92
C VAL A 132 -24.84 5.91 8.73
N THR A 133 -23.63 6.47 8.57
CA THR A 133 -23.16 7.61 9.37
C THR A 133 -22.48 8.67 8.49
N ILE A 134 -22.60 9.94 8.88
CA ILE A 134 -21.91 11.06 8.22
C ILE A 134 -20.40 10.82 8.25
N ASP A 135 -19.75 11.02 7.12
CA ASP A 135 -18.30 11.13 7.00
C ASP A 135 -17.79 12.31 7.87
N PRO A 136 -16.92 12.09 8.87
CA PRO A 136 -16.53 13.11 9.84
C PRO A 136 -15.61 14.21 9.30
N ASP A 137 -15.09 14.06 8.07
CA ASP A 137 -14.07 14.93 7.48
C ASP A 137 -14.61 16.25 6.87
#